data_AF-A0A2N3EDR7-F1
#
_entry.id   AF-A0A2N3EDR7-F1
#
_cell.length_a   1.000
_cell.length_b   1.000
_cell.length_c   1.000
_cell.angle_alpha   90.00
_cell.angle_beta   90.00
_cell.angle_gamma   90.00
#
_symmetry.space_group_name_H-M   'P 1'
#
loop_
_entity.id
_entity.type
_entity.pdbx_description
1 polymer ?
#
loop_
_entity_poly.entity_id
_entity_poly.type
_entity_poly.pdbx_seq_one_letter_code
_entity_poly.pdbx_strand_id
1 'polypeptide(L)' 'ATVYAPARDGEGTLFWMARPTAEPAPEPDADAYIEKQRSRDPDLWVVEIEDREGRHFLTEAVR' A
#
# COMPACT_ATOMS: atom_id res chain seq x y z
N ALA A 1 3.82 7.57 -6.64
CA ALA A 1 3.02 7.01 -5.53
C ALA A 1 3.76 5.85 -4.88
N THR A 2 3.53 5.62 -3.59
CA THR A 2 3.97 4.41 -2.88
C THR A 2 2.73 3.67 -2.42
N VAL A 3 2.61 2.39 -2.76
CA VAL A 3 1.48 1.55 -2.36
C VAL A 3 1.89 0.71 -1.15
N TYR A 4 1.13 0.79 -0.06
CA TYR A 4 1.32 -0.04 1.12
C TYR A 4 0.24 -1.12 1.20
N ALA A 5 0.61 -2.31 1.67
CA ALA A 5 -0.35 -3.35 2.04
C ALA A 5 -0.05 -3.90 3.43
N PRO A 6 -1.08 -4.29 4.21
CA PRO A 6 -0.87 -4.86 5.54
C PRO A 6 -0.25 -6.26 5.45
N ALA A 7 0.64 -6.55 6.38
CA ALA A 7 1.22 -7.86 6.61
C ALA A 7 1.35 -8.13 8.12
N ARG A 8 1.52 -9.40 8.48
CA ARG A 8 1.78 -9.80 9.87
C ARG A 8 3.13 -10.49 9.95
N ASP A 9 3.87 -10.26 11.03
CA ASP A 9 5.10 -11.00 11.30
C ASP A 9 4.82 -12.34 12.01
N GLY A 10 5.89 -13.08 12.36
CA GLY A 10 5.77 -14.39 13.00
C GLY A 10 5.07 -14.38 14.36
N GLU A 11 5.04 -13.22 15.02
CA GLU A 11 4.33 -13.00 16.28
C GLU A 11 2.90 -12.46 16.07
N GLY A 12 2.47 -12.31 14.80
CA GLY A 12 1.15 -11.82 14.44
C GLY A 12 1.01 -10.30 14.51
N THR A 13 2.09 -9.54 14.72
CA THR A 13 2.04 -8.08 14.80
C THR A 13 1.78 -7.49 13.42
N LEU A 14 0.81 -6.57 13.32
CA LEU A 14 0.49 -5.87 12.08
C LEU A 14 1.57 -4.85 11.73
N PHE A 15 1.99 -4.86 10.47
CA PHE A 15 2.83 -3.82 9.88
C PHE A 15 2.41 -3.57 8.44
N TRP A 16 2.79 -2.41 7.90
CA TRP A 16 2.56 -2.02 6.52
C TRP A 16 3.81 -2.26 5.71
N MET A 17 3.68 -2.90 4.55
CA MET A 17 4.80 -3.19 3.66
C MET A 17 4.66 -2.39 2.38
N ALA A 18 5.71 -1.66 2.00
CA ALA A 18 5.78 -1.06 0.67
C ALA A 18 5.76 -2.16 -0.39
N ARG A 19 4.87 -2.04 -1.37
CA ARG A 19 4.75 -3.02 -2.44
C ARG A 19 5.76 -2.72 -3.53
N PRO A 20 6.34 -3.76 -4.16
CA PRO A 20 7.31 -3.59 -5.23
C PRO A 20 6.60 -3.04 -6.48
N THR A 21 6.45 -1.73 -6.50
CA THR A 21 6.20 -0.89 -7.67
C THR A 21 7.50 -0.16 -8.01
N ALA A 22 7.53 0.67 -9.05
CA ALA A 22 8.61 1.66 -9.13
C ALA A 22 8.61 2.54 -7.85
N GLU A 23 9.76 3.11 -7.47
CA GLU A 23 9.90 3.96 -6.28
C GLU A 23 10.40 5.37 -6.65
N PRO A 24 9.52 6.40 -6.66
CA PRO A 24 8.06 6.32 -6.58
C PRO A 24 7.46 5.77 -7.88
N ALA A 25 6.32 5.09 -7.79
CA ALA A 25 5.65 4.57 -8.96
C ALA A 25 4.97 5.70 -9.73
N PRO A 26 4.97 5.68 -11.06
CA PRO A 26 3.95 6.38 -11.83
C PRO A 26 2.56 6.00 -11.30
N GLU A 27 1.66 6.97 -11.21
CA GLU A 27 0.28 6.76 -10.76
C GLU A 27 -0.43 5.62 -11.51
N PRO A 28 -0.32 5.49 -12.85
CA PRO A 28 -0.95 4.38 -13.57
C PRO A 28 -0.42 3.00 -13.17
N ASP A 29 0.84 2.91 -12.75
CA ASP A 29 1.44 1.65 -12.30
C ASP A 29 0.93 1.26 -10.91
N ALA A 30 0.70 2.25 -10.03
CA ALA A 30 0.07 2.04 -8.74
C ALA A 30 -1.39 1.58 -8.91
N ASP A 31 -2.15 2.22 -9.79
CA ASP A 31 -3.53 1.86 -10.11
C ASP A 31 -3.64 0.44 -10.66
N ALA A 32 -2.77 0.09 -11.62
CA ALA A 32 -2.73 -1.24 -12.21
C ALA A 32 -2.41 -2.32 -11.15
N TYR A 33 -1.52 -2.00 -10.20
CA TYR A 33 -1.23 -2.88 -9.08
C TYR A 33 -2.45 -3.09 -8.16
N ILE A 34 -3.16 -2.01 -7.82
CA ILE A 34 -4.35 -2.01 -6.95
C ILE A 34 -5.48 -2.81 -7.60
N GLU A 35 -5.79 -2.57 -8.87
CA GLU A 35 -6.85 -3.28 -9.60
C GLU A 35 -6.56 -4.79 -9.67
N LYS A 36 -5.29 -5.17 -9.84
CA LYS A 36 -4.87 -6.57 -9.76
C LYS A 36 -5.10 -7.19 -8.38
N GLN A 37 -4.97 -6.43 -7.28
CA GLN A 37 -5.32 -6.96 -5.96
C GLN A 37 -6.83 -7.08 -5.78
N ARG A 38 -7.58 -6.05 -6.16
CA ARG A 38 -9.05 -6.02 -6.05
C ARG A 38 -9.74 -7.12 -6.87
N SER A 39 -9.20 -7.49 -8.03
CA SER A 39 -9.72 -8.63 -8.81
C SER A 39 -9.55 -9.99 -8.11
N ARG A 40 -8.58 -10.12 -7.20
CA ARG A 40 -8.37 -11.32 -6.38
C ARG A 40 -9.19 -11.26 -5.10
N ASP A 41 -9.31 -10.06 -4.54
CA ASP A 41 -10.03 -9.80 -3.30
C ASP A 41 -11.03 -8.64 -3.49
N PRO A 42 -12.28 -8.96 -3.89
CA PRO A 42 -13.29 -7.94 -4.19
C PRO A 42 -13.72 -7.10 -2.98
N ASP A 43 -13.42 -7.52 -1.75
CA ASP A 43 -13.76 -6.78 -0.53
C ASP A 43 -12.63 -5.85 -0.02
N LEU A 44 -11.51 -5.81 -0.76
CA LEU A 44 -10.37 -4.95 -0.46
C LEU A 44 -10.76 -3.47 -0.42
N TRP A 45 -10.37 -2.79 0.67
CA TRP A 45 -10.44 -1.34 0.79
C TRP A 45 -9.15 -0.69 0.31
N VAL A 46 -9.29 0.45 -0.36
CA VAL A 46 -8.18 1.28 -0.81
C VAL A 46 -8.38 2.68 -0.24
N VAL A 47 -7.35 3.21 0.40
CA VAL A 47 -7.31 4.59 0.91
C VAL A 47 -6.21 5.31 0.18
N GLU A 48 -6.56 6.40 -0.49
CA GLU A 48 -5.62 7.28 -1.17
C GLU A 48 -5.29 8.49 -0.28
N ILE A 49 -4.01 8.87 -0.25
CA ILE A 49 -3.51 9.99 0.52
C ILE A 49 -2.70 10.89 -0.42
N GLU A 50 -3.29 12.04 -0.77
CA GLU A 50 -2.59 13.12 -1.45
C GLU A 50 -2.02 14.08 -0.41
N ASP A 51 -0.70 14.00 -0.19
CA ASP A 51 0.02 14.87 0.73
C ASP A 51 1.23 15.51 0.06
N ARG A 52 1.39 16.82 0.26
CA ARG A 52 2.48 17.61 -0.33
C ARG A 52 3.87 17.13 0.07
N GLU A 53 4.00 16.55 1.26
CA GLU A 53 5.25 16.02 1.81
C GLU A 53 5.39 14.50 1.61
N GLY A 54 4.41 13.86 0.95
CA GLY A 54 4.42 12.42 0.69
C GLY A 54 4.24 11.56 1.95
N ARG A 55 3.63 12.09 3.01
CA ARG A 55 3.41 11.36 4.27
C ARG A 55 2.29 10.34 4.12
N HIS A 56 2.46 9.17 4.73
CA HIS A 56 1.46 8.09 4.70
C HIS A 56 0.50 8.10 5.91
N PHE A 57 0.83 8.80 7.00
CA PHE A 57 0.05 8.88 8.25
C PHE A 57 -0.32 7.54 8.93
N LEU A 58 0.08 6.40 8.38
CA LEU A 58 0.02 5.09 9.04
C LEU A 58 0.74 5.13 10.39
N THR A 59 0.09 4.60 11.43
CA THR A 59 0.59 4.64 12.80
C THR A 59 1.31 3.36 13.22
N GLU A 60 0.98 2.24 12.60
CA GLU A 60 1.71 0.99 12.73
C GLU A 60 3.05 1.07 11.99
N ALA A 61 3.94 0.12 12.29
CA ALA A 61 5.25 0.08 11.65
C ALA A 61 5.13 -0.05 10.13
N VAL A 62 5.90 0.75 9.39
CA VAL A 62 6.13 0.57 7.95
C VAL A 62 7.46 -0.15 7.77
N ARG A 63 7.48 -1.23 7.00
CA ARG A 63 8.67 -2.08 6.75
C ARG A 63 8.92 -2.28 5.26
#